data_AF-A0A6P6BMC0-F1
#
_entry.id   AF-A0A6P6BMC0-F1
#
_cell.length_a   1.000
_cell.length_b   1.000
_cell.length_c   1.000
_cell.angle_alpha   90.00
_cell.angle_beta   90.00
_cell.angle_gamma   90.00
#
_symmetry.space_group_name_H-M   'P 1'
#
loop_
_entity.id
_entity.type
_entity.pdbx_description
1 polymer ?
#
loop_
_entity_poly.entity_id
_entity_poly.type
_entity_poly.pdbx_seq_one_letter_code
_entity_poly.pdbx_strand_id
1 'polypeptide(L)'
;MAGSRLETVGSIFTRTRDLIRAGVLKEKPLWFDIYDAFPPLREPVFQRPRLRYGKTKAPIQDIFYHEDRIRAKFYSAYGSGQKAFDLFNPNFKSTCQRFVEKYIELQKLGETDEEKLFVETGKALLAEGVILRRVGEARAEGGHIAWKSEPTDVKPQTVLEKNQSLTEVAQDQLSESPEEPPKGLSPP
;
A
#
# COMPACT_ATOMS: atom_id res chain seq x y z
N MET A 1 15.83 -13.92 35.88
CA MET A 1 16.60 -14.59 34.81
C MET A 1 17.59 -13.59 34.21
N ALA A 2 18.79 -14.04 33.85
CA ALA A 2 19.78 -13.21 33.14
C ALA A 2 19.57 -13.30 31.62
N GLY A 3 19.89 -12.23 30.88
CA GLY A 3 19.77 -12.19 29.42
C GLY A 3 20.07 -10.80 28.86
N SER A 4 20.49 -10.73 27.58
CA SER A 4 20.83 -9.47 26.93
C SER A 4 19.62 -8.81 26.27
N ARG A 5 19.30 -7.58 26.71
CA ARG A 5 18.25 -6.73 26.11
C ARG A 5 18.74 -5.83 24.97
N LEU A 6 20.03 -5.88 24.60
CA LEU A 6 20.65 -4.98 23.62
C LEU A 6 20.18 -5.28 22.17
N GLU A 7 19.07 -4.68 21.75
CA GLU A 7 18.47 -4.88 20.42
C GLU A 7 19.33 -4.35 19.26
N THR A 8 20.09 -3.27 19.50
CA THR A 8 20.98 -2.64 18.51
C THR A 8 22.32 -3.35 18.29
N VAL A 9 22.65 -4.37 19.09
CA VAL A 9 23.97 -5.05 19.06
C VAL A 9 23.84 -6.48 18.54
N GLY A 10 24.43 -6.74 17.36
CA GLY A 10 24.41 -8.06 16.72
C GLY A 10 22.99 -8.53 16.39
N SER A 11 22.74 -9.83 16.53
CA SER A 11 21.40 -10.44 16.44
C SER A 11 21.01 -11.12 17.75
N ILE A 12 19.81 -11.70 17.81
CA ILE A 12 19.42 -12.55 18.94
C ILE A 12 20.28 -13.83 19.04
N PHE A 13 20.70 -14.41 17.92
CA PHE A 13 21.41 -15.69 17.87
C PHE A 13 22.87 -15.54 18.31
N THR A 14 23.57 -14.54 17.79
CA THR A 14 24.94 -14.22 18.25
C THR A 14 24.95 -13.88 19.74
N ARG A 15 24.00 -13.06 20.22
CA ARG A 15 23.89 -12.74 21.65
C ARG A 15 23.54 -13.94 22.54
N THR A 16 22.64 -14.86 22.15
CA THR A 16 22.36 -16.05 22.99
C THR A 16 23.50 -17.05 22.94
N ARG A 17 24.11 -17.31 21.78
CA ARG A 17 25.27 -18.19 21.62
C ARG A 17 26.41 -17.77 22.55
N ASP A 18 26.72 -16.48 22.58
CA ASP A 18 27.85 -15.96 23.34
C ASP A 18 27.53 -15.90 24.86
N LEU A 19 26.26 -15.69 25.25
CA LEU A 19 25.81 -15.83 26.64
C LEU A 19 25.82 -17.28 27.15
N ILE A 20 25.51 -18.26 26.30
CA ILE A 20 25.61 -19.70 26.61
C ILE A 20 27.09 -20.07 26.75
N ARG A 21 27.93 -19.66 25.80
CA ARG A 21 29.38 -19.92 25.82
C ARG A 21 30.08 -19.29 27.04
N ALA A 22 29.59 -18.15 27.52
CA ALA A 22 30.08 -17.51 28.75
C ALA A 22 29.50 -18.11 30.05
N GLY A 23 28.61 -19.11 29.99
CA GLY A 23 27.97 -19.73 31.15
C GLY A 23 26.92 -18.83 31.86
N VAL A 24 26.63 -17.64 31.32
CA VAL A 24 25.66 -16.69 31.87
C VAL A 24 24.22 -17.19 31.64
N LEU A 25 23.97 -17.78 30.48
CA LEU A 25 22.70 -18.43 30.14
C LEU A 25 22.87 -19.96 30.25
N LYS A 26 22.49 -20.51 31.41
CA LYS A 26 22.65 -21.94 31.74
C LYS A 26 21.74 -22.87 30.93
N GLU A 27 20.54 -22.39 30.59
CA GLU A 27 19.52 -23.15 29.86
C GLU A 27 19.47 -22.69 28.41
N LYS A 28 19.66 -23.63 27.48
CA LYS A 28 19.61 -23.37 26.03
C LYS A 28 18.16 -23.10 25.61
N PRO A 29 17.84 -21.96 24.95
CA PRO A 29 16.48 -21.71 24.46
C PRO A 29 16.05 -22.72 23.40
N LEU A 30 14.81 -23.20 23.47
CA LEU A 30 14.26 -24.22 22.56
C LEU A 30 14.40 -23.89 21.06
N TRP A 31 14.38 -22.60 20.69
CA TRP A 31 14.53 -22.15 19.32
C TRP A 31 15.98 -22.19 18.80
N PHE A 32 16.98 -22.33 19.68
CA PHE A 32 18.39 -22.20 19.31
C PHE A 32 18.80 -23.29 18.32
N ASP A 33 18.53 -24.56 18.62
CA ASP A 33 18.85 -25.69 17.74
C ASP A 33 18.13 -25.60 16.39
N ILE A 34 16.90 -25.07 16.37
CA ILE A 34 16.13 -24.85 15.14
C ILE A 34 16.82 -23.78 14.26
N TYR A 35 17.31 -22.69 14.88
CA TYR A 35 18.03 -21.62 14.17
C TYR A 35 19.42 -22.07 13.69
N ASP A 36 20.13 -22.89 14.49
CA ASP A 36 21.47 -23.39 14.18
C ASP A 36 21.43 -24.43 13.04
N ALA A 37 20.39 -25.27 13.00
CA ALA A 37 20.13 -26.22 11.92
C ALA A 37 19.57 -25.57 10.64
N PHE A 38 18.73 -24.54 10.77
CA PHE A 38 18.06 -23.86 9.66
C PHE A 38 18.22 -22.33 9.73
N PRO A 39 19.44 -21.81 9.57
CA PRO A 39 19.71 -20.38 9.67
C PRO A 39 19.06 -19.59 8.51
N PRO A 40 18.55 -18.38 8.76
CA PRO A 40 17.98 -17.54 7.72
C PRO A 40 19.05 -17.04 6.74
N LEU A 41 18.67 -16.81 5.48
CA LEU A 41 19.53 -16.27 4.40
C LEU A 41 20.23 -14.94 4.77
N ARG A 42 19.72 -14.23 5.77
CA ARG A 42 20.29 -13.00 6.32
C ARG A 42 20.07 -12.98 7.84
N GLU A 43 21.14 -12.78 8.59
CA GLU A 43 21.08 -12.63 10.04
C GLU A 43 20.26 -11.38 10.44
N PRO A 44 19.35 -11.45 11.43
CA PRO A 44 18.52 -10.33 11.87
C PRO A 44 19.33 -9.37 12.77
N VAL A 45 20.28 -8.66 12.15
CA VAL A 45 21.09 -7.61 12.76
C VAL A 45 20.41 -6.25 12.58
N PHE A 46 20.36 -5.45 13.64
CA PHE A 46 19.81 -4.10 13.60
C PHE A 46 20.55 -3.21 12.58
N GLN A 47 19.79 -2.54 11.71
CA GLN A 47 20.32 -1.53 10.79
C GLN A 47 19.48 -0.26 10.86
N ARG A 48 20.09 0.84 11.33
CA ARG A 48 19.46 2.17 11.34
C ARG A 48 19.20 2.61 9.90
N PRO A 49 17.96 2.87 9.47
CA PRO A 49 17.68 3.39 8.14
C PRO A 49 18.34 4.77 7.98
N ARG A 50 19.02 4.97 6.85
CA ARG A 50 19.69 6.22 6.48
C ARG A 50 18.99 6.83 5.27
N LEU A 51 18.72 8.13 5.31
CA LEU A 51 18.21 8.85 4.14
C LEU A 51 19.28 8.90 3.04
N ARG A 52 18.85 8.79 1.78
CA ARG A 52 19.71 8.94 0.60
C ARG A 52 19.82 10.42 0.23
N TYR A 53 21.04 10.90 0.06
CA TYR A 53 21.35 12.28 -0.32
C TYR A 53 22.12 12.34 -1.65
N GLY A 54 22.20 13.53 -2.25
CA GLY A 54 22.92 13.76 -3.50
C GLY A 54 22.32 12.98 -4.67
N LYS A 55 23.17 12.38 -5.51
CA LYS A 55 22.76 11.63 -6.72
C LYS A 55 22.34 10.18 -6.45
N THR A 56 22.16 9.80 -5.17
CA THR A 56 21.95 8.39 -4.74
C THR A 56 20.51 7.93 -4.98
N LYS A 57 20.27 7.19 -6.07
CA LYS A 57 18.97 6.56 -6.37
C LYS A 57 18.84 5.18 -5.70
N ALA A 58 17.62 4.61 -5.74
CA ALA A 58 17.42 3.20 -5.44
C ALA A 58 17.89 2.32 -6.63
N PRO A 59 18.29 1.05 -6.42
CA PRO A 59 18.65 0.13 -7.49
C PRO A 59 17.45 -0.55 -8.16
N ILE A 60 16.23 -0.27 -7.70
CA ILE A 60 14.97 -0.81 -8.24
C ILE A 60 14.69 -0.12 -9.58
N GLN A 61 14.24 -0.91 -10.56
CA GLN A 61 13.88 -0.45 -11.90
C GLN A 61 12.37 -0.58 -12.11
N ASP A 62 11.80 0.28 -12.96
CA ASP A 62 10.39 0.20 -13.35
C ASP A 62 10.16 -1.01 -14.26
N ILE A 63 9.06 -1.74 -14.04
CA ILE A 63 8.73 -2.96 -14.79
C ILE A 63 7.81 -2.59 -15.95
N PHE A 64 8.30 -2.76 -17.18
CA PHE A 64 7.54 -2.55 -18.42
C PHE A 64 7.73 -3.73 -19.38
N TYR A 65 6.65 -4.14 -20.04
CA TYR A 65 6.64 -5.20 -21.04
C TYR A 65 6.36 -4.65 -22.45
N HIS A 66 6.64 -5.44 -23.48
CA HIS A 66 6.46 -5.00 -24.87
C HIS A 66 4.99 -4.69 -25.20
N GLU A 67 4.06 -5.49 -24.66
CA GLU A 67 2.64 -5.28 -24.89
C GLU A 67 2.05 -4.07 -24.15
N ASP A 68 2.76 -3.47 -23.18
CA ASP A 68 2.28 -2.24 -22.52
C ASP A 68 2.20 -1.07 -23.51
N ARG A 69 3.00 -1.08 -24.59
CA ARG A 69 2.83 -0.17 -25.73
C ARG A 69 1.48 -0.35 -26.43
N ILE A 70 1.04 -1.60 -26.59
CA ILE A 70 -0.24 -1.96 -27.21
C ILE A 70 -1.39 -1.59 -26.26
N ARG A 71 -1.25 -1.91 -24.96
CA ARG A 71 -2.21 -1.51 -23.90
C ARG A 71 -2.38 0.00 -23.85
N ALA A 72 -1.29 0.78 -23.94
CA ALA A 72 -1.33 2.25 -23.95
C ALA A 72 -2.06 2.82 -25.18
N LYS A 73 -1.83 2.28 -26.38
CA LYS A 73 -2.61 2.64 -27.58
C LYS A 73 -4.09 2.27 -27.44
N PHE A 74 -4.40 1.07 -26.92
CA PHE A 74 -5.76 0.62 -26.68
C PHE A 74 -6.52 1.56 -25.72
N TYR A 75 -5.96 1.84 -24.54
CA TYR A 75 -6.60 2.71 -23.55
C TYR A 75 -6.72 4.16 -24.03
N SER A 76 -5.77 4.66 -24.83
CA SER A 76 -5.87 5.98 -25.47
C SER A 76 -7.02 6.08 -26.48
N ALA A 77 -7.30 5.01 -27.25
CA ALA A 77 -8.31 5.00 -28.30
C ALA A 77 -9.71 4.63 -27.81
N TYR A 78 -9.81 3.63 -26.92
CA TYR A 78 -11.07 2.98 -26.50
C TYR A 78 -11.38 3.18 -25.01
N GLY A 79 -10.45 3.67 -24.20
CA GLY A 79 -10.63 3.84 -22.76
C GLY A 79 -10.82 2.50 -22.01
N SER A 80 -11.42 2.55 -20.82
CA SER A 80 -11.86 1.33 -20.13
C SER A 80 -13.09 0.75 -20.82
N GLY A 81 -13.01 -0.52 -21.22
CA GLY A 81 -14.15 -1.23 -21.80
C GLY A 81 -15.29 -1.45 -20.79
N GLN A 82 -16.49 -1.77 -21.31
CA GLN A 82 -17.68 -2.03 -20.50
C GLN A 82 -17.55 -3.26 -19.58
N LYS A 83 -16.71 -4.24 -19.95
CA LYS A 83 -16.43 -5.42 -19.13
C LYS A 83 -15.50 -5.03 -17.97
N ALA A 84 -16.06 -4.88 -16.78
CA ALA A 84 -15.29 -4.69 -15.55
C ALA A 84 -14.26 -5.80 -15.32
N PHE A 85 -13.17 -5.46 -14.62
CA PHE A 85 -12.12 -6.42 -14.28
C PHE A 85 -12.54 -7.28 -13.09
N ASP A 86 -12.50 -8.61 -13.26
CA ASP A 86 -12.51 -9.55 -12.14
C ASP A 86 -11.05 -9.86 -11.79
N LEU A 87 -10.64 -9.45 -10.58
CA LEU A 87 -9.29 -9.64 -10.06
C LEU A 87 -9.18 -10.86 -9.13
N PHE A 88 -10.27 -11.57 -8.85
CA PHE A 88 -10.26 -12.80 -8.06
C PHE A 88 -9.94 -14.03 -8.92
N ASN A 89 -10.28 -13.98 -10.21
CA ASN A 89 -9.98 -15.04 -11.16
C ASN A 89 -8.58 -14.84 -11.81
N PRO A 90 -7.59 -15.70 -11.53
CA PRO A 90 -6.22 -15.55 -12.07
C PRO A 90 -6.15 -15.73 -13.59
N ASN A 91 -7.18 -16.33 -14.21
CA ASN A 91 -7.27 -16.55 -15.65
C ASN A 91 -8.17 -15.51 -16.35
N PHE A 92 -8.47 -14.37 -15.70
CA PHE A 92 -9.35 -13.35 -16.27
C PHE A 92 -8.75 -12.65 -17.49
N LYS A 93 -9.30 -12.94 -18.67
CA LYS A 93 -9.01 -12.16 -19.89
C LYS A 93 -9.92 -10.92 -19.97
N SER A 94 -9.30 -9.74 -19.84
CA SER A 94 -9.93 -8.44 -20.14
C SER A 94 -10.07 -8.23 -21.65
N THR A 95 -10.85 -7.23 -22.08
CA THR A 95 -10.95 -6.85 -23.50
C THR A 95 -9.61 -6.37 -24.07
N CYS A 96 -8.87 -5.58 -23.29
CA CYS A 96 -7.52 -5.13 -23.63
C CYS A 96 -6.53 -6.31 -23.74
N GLN A 97 -6.62 -7.33 -22.88
CA GLN A 97 -5.78 -8.51 -22.98
C GLN A 97 -6.11 -9.36 -24.23
N ARG A 98 -7.39 -9.49 -24.62
CA ARG A 98 -7.76 -10.12 -25.90
C ARG A 98 -7.22 -9.33 -27.10
N PHE A 99 -7.24 -7.99 -27.05
CA PHE A 99 -6.64 -7.14 -28.08
C PHE A 99 -5.13 -7.37 -28.22
N VAL A 100 -4.42 -7.44 -27.10
CA VAL A 100 -2.98 -7.76 -27.06
C VAL A 100 -2.70 -9.13 -27.67
N GLU A 101 -3.48 -10.15 -27.31
CA GLU A 101 -3.31 -11.51 -27.85
C GLU A 101 -3.51 -11.54 -29.36
N LYS A 102 -4.58 -10.92 -29.87
CA LYS A 102 -4.83 -10.79 -31.32
C LYS A 102 -3.75 -9.98 -32.04
N TYR A 103 -3.22 -8.93 -31.42
CA TYR A 103 -2.12 -8.13 -32.00
C TYR A 103 -0.85 -8.97 -32.16
N ILE A 104 -0.52 -9.78 -31.15
CA ILE A 104 0.64 -10.67 -31.18
C ILE A 104 0.41 -11.87 -32.12
N GLU A 105 -0.82 -12.30 -32.34
CA GLU A 105 -1.17 -13.27 -33.41
C GLU A 105 -0.89 -12.70 -34.79
N LEU A 106 -1.45 -11.52 -35.14
CA LEU A 106 -1.25 -10.89 -36.45
C LEU A 106 0.21 -10.49 -36.70
N GLN A 107 0.91 -9.95 -35.69
CA GLN A 107 2.32 -9.59 -35.79
C GLN A 107 3.23 -10.80 -36.10
N LYS A 108 2.85 -12.01 -35.69
CA LYS A 108 3.56 -13.26 -36.04
C LYS A 108 3.29 -13.75 -37.47
N LEU A 109 2.20 -13.30 -38.10
CA LEU A 109 1.86 -13.66 -39.48
C LEU A 109 2.60 -12.80 -40.53
N GLY A 110 3.33 -11.76 -40.10
CA GLY A 110 4.24 -10.97 -40.95
C GLY A 110 3.81 -9.53 -41.20
N GLU A 111 2.71 -9.06 -40.59
CA GLU A 111 2.32 -7.65 -40.62
C GLU A 111 3.33 -6.79 -39.84
N THR A 112 3.97 -5.82 -40.52
CA THR A 112 4.99 -4.93 -39.95
C THR A 112 4.45 -3.63 -39.39
N ASP A 113 3.32 -3.15 -39.91
CA ASP A 113 2.89 -1.76 -39.74
C ASP A 113 1.95 -1.64 -38.54
N GLU A 114 2.43 -1.00 -37.46
CA GLU A 114 1.70 -0.92 -36.19
C GLU A 114 0.28 -0.33 -36.31
N GLU A 115 0.03 0.55 -37.28
CA GLU A 115 -1.28 1.14 -37.52
C GLU A 115 -2.25 0.19 -38.23
N LYS A 116 -1.75 -0.63 -39.17
CA LYS A 116 -2.56 -1.66 -39.85
C LYS A 116 -2.93 -2.75 -38.86
N LEU A 117 -1.94 -3.29 -38.15
CA LEU A 117 -2.11 -4.23 -37.04
C LEU A 117 -3.20 -3.75 -36.06
N PHE A 118 -3.13 -2.50 -35.60
CA PHE A 118 -4.10 -1.94 -34.64
C PHE A 118 -5.53 -1.81 -35.20
N VAL A 119 -5.68 -1.57 -36.50
CA VAL A 119 -6.99 -1.50 -37.17
C VAL A 119 -7.52 -2.91 -37.45
N GLU A 120 -6.66 -3.85 -37.80
CA GLU A 120 -7.05 -5.21 -38.19
C GLU A 120 -7.37 -6.10 -36.96
N THR A 121 -6.67 -5.94 -35.84
CA THR A 121 -7.12 -6.49 -34.54
C THR A 121 -8.46 -5.92 -34.10
N GLY A 122 -8.70 -4.62 -34.32
CA GLY A 122 -9.97 -3.97 -34.03
C GLY A 122 -11.13 -4.60 -34.82
N LYS A 123 -10.93 -4.85 -36.12
CA LYS A 123 -11.89 -5.57 -36.98
C LYS A 123 -12.09 -7.02 -36.53
N ALA A 124 -11.01 -7.74 -36.21
CA ALA A 124 -11.06 -9.13 -35.77
C ALA A 124 -11.85 -9.28 -34.46
N LEU A 125 -11.63 -8.41 -33.48
CA LEU A 125 -12.39 -8.42 -32.22
C LEU A 125 -13.87 -8.05 -32.40
N LEU A 126 -14.20 -7.16 -33.34
CA LEU A 126 -15.60 -6.86 -33.69
C LEU A 126 -16.27 -8.09 -34.33
N ALA A 127 -15.56 -8.86 -35.15
CA ALA A 127 -16.03 -10.14 -35.67
C ALA A 127 -16.17 -11.24 -34.58
N GLU A 128 -15.34 -11.20 -33.53
CA GLU A 128 -15.50 -12.00 -32.30
C GLU A 128 -16.61 -11.46 -31.37
N GLY A 129 -17.36 -10.42 -31.77
CA GLY A 129 -18.48 -9.85 -31.01
C GLY A 129 -18.09 -8.97 -29.81
N VAL A 130 -16.83 -8.51 -29.72
CA VAL A 130 -16.34 -7.65 -28.63
C VAL A 130 -16.67 -6.19 -28.92
N ILE A 131 -17.44 -5.56 -28.01
CA ILE A 131 -17.82 -4.15 -28.13
C ILE A 131 -16.59 -3.25 -27.88
N LEU A 132 -16.24 -2.43 -28.87
CA LEU A 132 -15.16 -1.44 -28.83
C LEU A 132 -15.71 -0.03 -29.15
N ARG A 133 -15.98 0.79 -28.13
CA ARG A 133 -16.43 2.20 -28.28
C ARG A 133 -15.22 3.13 -28.23
N ARG A 134 -15.02 4.02 -29.21
CA ARG A 134 -13.92 5.00 -29.16
C ARG A 134 -14.26 6.20 -28.29
N VAL A 135 -13.25 6.74 -27.61
CA VAL A 135 -13.41 7.85 -26.65
C VAL A 135 -13.88 9.15 -27.30
N GLY A 136 -13.56 9.36 -28.59
CA GLY A 136 -14.05 10.51 -29.37
C GLY A 136 -15.52 10.40 -29.76
N GLU A 137 -15.91 9.28 -30.37
CA GLU A 137 -17.29 8.98 -30.82
C GLU A 137 -18.28 8.99 -29.65
N ALA A 138 -17.84 8.55 -28.46
CA ALA A 138 -18.66 8.49 -27.26
C ALA A 138 -19.27 9.82 -26.80
N ARG A 139 -18.73 10.97 -27.25
CA ARG A 139 -19.21 12.31 -26.84
C ARG A 139 -20.35 12.88 -27.68
N ALA A 140 -20.70 12.26 -28.81
CA ALA A 140 -21.83 12.70 -29.63
C ALA A 140 -23.19 12.43 -28.95
N GLU A 141 -23.27 11.32 -28.18
CA GLU A 141 -24.52 10.84 -27.57
C GLU A 141 -24.32 10.49 -26.10
N GLY A 142 -24.75 11.41 -25.23
CA GLY A 142 -24.96 11.19 -23.80
C GLY A 142 -23.98 11.86 -22.83
N GLY A 143 -24.45 12.89 -22.13
CA GLY A 143 -24.03 13.25 -20.77
C GLY A 143 -22.60 13.80 -20.59
N HIS A 144 -22.49 15.11 -20.34
CA HIS A 144 -21.25 15.72 -19.85
C HIS A 144 -20.89 15.20 -18.43
N ILE A 145 -19.91 14.30 -18.33
CA ILE A 145 -19.13 14.11 -17.09
C ILE A 145 -17.71 14.57 -17.38
N ALA A 146 -17.39 15.79 -16.92
CA ALA A 146 -16.08 16.40 -17.13
C ALA A 146 -15.05 15.82 -16.14
N TRP A 147 -14.31 14.79 -16.57
CA TRP A 147 -13.18 14.23 -15.81
C TRP A 147 -12.00 15.22 -15.83
N LYS A 148 -12.04 16.23 -14.96
CA LYS A 148 -10.86 17.02 -14.60
C LYS A 148 -9.91 16.13 -13.81
N SER A 149 -8.80 15.73 -14.44
CA SER A 149 -7.68 15.09 -13.74
C SER A 149 -6.85 16.16 -13.02
N GLU A 150 -7.26 16.54 -11.81
CA GLU A 150 -6.37 17.28 -10.90
C GLU A 150 -5.42 16.30 -10.19
N PRO A 151 -4.10 16.59 -10.11
CA PRO A 151 -3.14 15.72 -9.43
C PRO A 151 -3.21 15.95 -7.92
N THR A 152 -3.86 15.04 -7.20
CA THR A 152 -3.86 15.04 -5.73
C THR A 152 -2.49 14.61 -5.18
N ASP A 153 -1.63 15.58 -4.89
CA ASP A 153 -0.35 15.39 -4.18
C ASP A 153 -0.58 14.89 -2.75
N VAL A 154 -0.47 13.57 -2.53
CA VAL A 154 -0.80 12.92 -1.25
C VAL A 154 0.30 13.15 -0.21
N LYS A 155 0.26 14.29 0.47
CA LYS A 155 1.06 14.53 1.68
C LYS A 155 0.47 13.79 2.89
N PRO A 156 1.23 12.91 3.56
CA PRO A 156 0.76 12.27 4.79
C PRO A 156 0.70 13.29 5.95
N GLN A 157 -0.45 13.40 6.61
CA GLN A 157 -0.61 14.22 7.81
C GLN A 157 -0.13 13.45 9.06
N THR A 158 0.95 13.92 9.70
CA THR A 158 1.33 13.51 11.06
C THR A 158 1.81 14.71 11.88
N VAL A 159 0.87 15.59 12.26
CA VAL A 159 1.05 16.58 13.33
C VAL A 159 -0.22 16.54 14.20
N LEU A 160 -0.17 15.80 15.31
CA LEU A 160 -1.19 15.87 16.35
C LEU A 160 -0.76 16.95 17.35
N GLU A 161 -1.15 18.20 17.08
CA GLU A 161 -0.63 19.33 17.83
C GLU A 161 -1.31 19.51 19.20
N LYS A 162 -0.48 19.65 20.22
CA LYS A 162 -0.84 19.71 21.63
C LYS A 162 -1.23 21.14 22.01
N ASN A 163 -2.53 21.44 22.06
CA ASN A 163 -3.05 22.69 22.62
C ASN A 163 -3.47 22.51 24.09
N GLN A 164 -3.24 23.54 24.90
CA GLN A 164 -3.40 23.51 26.36
C GLN A 164 -4.38 24.59 26.84
N SER A 165 -5.20 24.23 27.84
CA SER A 165 -5.62 25.05 29.00
C SER A 165 -6.32 26.41 28.83
N LEU A 166 -7.53 26.50 29.43
CA LEU A 166 -8.18 27.70 30.03
C LEU A 166 -8.67 28.78 29.02
N THR A 167 -9.83 29.43 29.16
CA THR A 167 -10.99 29.32 30.09
C THR A 167 -12.30 29.66 29.31
N GLU A 168 -13.48 30.11 29.78
CA GLU A 168 -13.98 30.62 31.08
C GLU A 168 -15.51 30.40 31.26
N VAL A 169 -15.99 30.59 32.50
CA VAL A 169 -17.36 30.85 33.03
C VAL A 169 -18.61 30.74 32.12
N ALA A 170 -19.57 29.93 32.56
CA ALA A 170 -21.00 30.25 32.63
C ALA A 170 -21.62 29.60 33.89
N GLN A 171 -22.55 30.28 34.56
CA GLN A 171 -23.21 29.83 35.80
C GLN A 171 -24.69 29.49 35.54
N ASP A 172 -25.32 28.63 36.36
CA ASP A 172 -26.61 28.93 37.03
C ASP A 172 -27.23 27.77 37.84
N GLN A 173 -28.05 28.15 38.86
CA GLN A 173 -28.97 27.34 39.70
C GLN A 173 -28.35 26.26 40.64
N LEU A 174 -28.81 26.01 41.88
CA LEU A 174 -29.90 26.62 42.70
C LEU A 174 -29.54 26.57 44.22
N SER A 175 -30.40 27.14 45.07
CA SER A 175 -30.31 27.28 46.55
C SER A 175 -30.66 25.99 47.35
N GLU A 176 -30.78 25.90 48.69
CA GLU A 176 -30.98 26.88 49.78
C GLU A 176 -30.58 26.30 51.18
N SER A 177 -30.77 27.06 52.28
CA SER A 177 -30.55 26.69 53.71
C SER A 177 -31.82 27.04 54.54
N PRO A 178 -31.96 26.95 55.90
CA PRO A 178 -30.97 26.82 57.00
C PRO A 178 -31.42 25.95 58.25
N GLU A 179 -30.87 26.27 59.44
CA GLU A 179 -31.33 26.02 60.85
C GLU A 179 -30.55 25.02 61.77
N GLU A 180 -30.55 25.36 63.08
CA GLU A 180 -29.78 24.86 64.25
C GLU A 180 -30.63 25.17 65.54
N PRO A 181 -30.29 24.91 66.84
CA PRO A 181 -29.23 24.12 67.53
C PRO A 181 -29.83 23.27 68.72
N PRO A 182 -29.35 23.21 70.01
CA PRO A 182 -28.01 23.18 70.64
C PRO A 182 -27.78 22.06 71.75
N LYS A 183 -26.58 22.02 72.36
CA LYS A 183 -26.12 21.32 73.62
C LYS A 183 -25.80 19.82 73.47
N GLY A 184 -24.77 19.22 74.12
CA GLY A 184 -23.72 19.64 75.08
C GLY A 184 -22.66 18.51 75.23
N LEU A 185 -21.73 18.40 76.20
CA LEU A 185 -21.33 19.18 77.40
C LEU A 185 -19.92 18.71 77.89
N SER A 186 -19.25 19.47 78.78
CA SER A 186 -17.96 19.17 79.47
C SER A 186 -17.96 19.85 80.87
N PRO A 187 -16.92 19.75 81.76
CA PRO A 187 -15.70 18.93 81.80
C PRO A 187 -15.71 18.06 83.11
N PRO A 188 -14.73 17.96 84.06
CA PRO A 188 -13.41 18.61 84.23
C PRO A 188 -12.27 17.94 83.44
#